data_AF-A0A1F9UTN7-F1
#
_entry.id   AF-A0A1F9UTN7-F1
#
_cell.length_a   1.000
_cell.length_b   1.000
_cell.length_c   1.000
_cell.angle_alpha   90.00
_cell.angle_beta   90.00
_cell.angle_gamma   90.00
#
_symmetry.space_group_name_H-M   'P 1'
#
loop_
_entity.id
_entity.type
_entity.pdbx_description
1 polymer ?
#
loop_
_entity_poly.entity_id
_entity_poly.type
_entity_poly.pdbx_seq_one_letter_code
_entity_poly.pdbx_strand_id
1 'polypeptide(L)' 'MHLEAGHAAQNVLLQAVALGLAAVPIGAFSDEDVARVLGLDRGEIPLYLIPVGHPAEDAG' A
#
# COMPACT_ATOMS: atom_id res chain seq x y z
N MET A 1 -4.76 -3.84 -16.49
CA MET A 1 -5.03 -4.13 -15.07
C MET A 1 -4.08 -3.39 -14.13
N HIS A 2 -2.74 -3.50 -14.26
CA HIS A 2 -1.81 -2.81 -13.34
C HIS A 2 -1.90 -1.27 -13.33
N LEU A 3 -2.27 -0.64 -14.46
CA LEU A 3 -2.45 0.82 -14.53
C LEU A 3 -3.57 1.33 -13.62
N GLU A 4 -4.67 0.58 -13.50
CA GLU A 4 -5.80 0.95 -12.64
C GLU A 4 -5.42 0.87 -11.15
N ALA A 5 -4.70 -0.20 -10.77
CA ALA A 5 -4.15 -0.34 -9.42
C ALA A 5 -3.16 0.77 -9.09
N GLY A 6 -2.32 1.18 -10.06
CA GLY A 6 -1.41 2.33 -9.90
C GLY A 6 -2.15 3.64 -9.67
N HIS A 7 -3.21 3.93 -10.42
CA HIS A 7 -4.05 5.12 -10.20
C HIS A 7 -4.74 5.07 -8.83
N ALA A 8 -5.26 3.92 -8.42
CA ALA A 8 -5.87 3.74 -7.10
C ALA A 8 -4.84 3.98 -5.98
N ALA A 9 -3.63 3.43 -6.11
CA ALA A 9 -2.55 3.66 -5.17
C ALA A 9 -2.19 5.16 -5.08
N GLN A 10 -2.07 5.86 -6.21
CA GLN A 10 -1.80 7.30 -6.21
C GLN A 10 -2.90 8.10 -5.51
N ASN A 11 -4.18 7.74 -5.68
CA ASN A 11 -5.27 8.40 -4.96
C ASN A 11 -5.15 8.21 -3.44
N VAL A 12 -4.76 7.01 -2.98
CA VAL A 12 -4.49 6.76 -1.55
C VAL A 12 -3.34 7.64 -1.05
N LEU A 13 -2.24 7.76 -1.80
CA LEU A 13 -1.11 8.61 -1.45
C LEU A 13 -1.50 10.10 -1.36
N LEU A 14 -2.29 10.59 -2.33
CA LEU A 14 -2.78 11.97 -2.33
C LEU A 14 -3.70 12.25 -1.14
N GLN A 15 -4.56 11.30 -0.76
CA GLN A 15 -5.40 11.43 0.43
C GLN A 15 -4.60 11.38 1.72
N ALA A 16 -3.57 10.53 1.82
CA ALA A 16 -2.68 10.52 2.97
C ALA A 16 -2.02 11.90 3.17
N VAL A 17 -1.49 12.50 2.10
CA VAL A 17 -0.92 13.86 2.15
C VAL A 17 -1.96 14.89 2.58
N ALA A 18 -3.18 14.85 2.03
CA ALA A 18 -4.25 15.79 2.40
C ALA A 18 -4.66 15.69 3.87
N LEU A 19 -4.52 14.51 4.48
CA LEU A 19 -4.81 14.23 5.90
C LEU A 19 -3.62 14.49 6.83
N GLY A 20 -2.47 14.92 6.31
CA GLY A 20 -1.24 15.08 7.10
C GLY A 20 -0.60 13.76 7.53
N LEU A 21 -0.86 12.69 6.78
CA LEU A 21 -0.30 11.35 6.98
C LEU A 21 0.82 11.08 5.97
N ALA A 22 1.71 10.15 6.32
CA ALA A 22 2.66 9.54 5.40
C ALA A 22 2.11 8.21 4.88
N ALA A 23 2.42 7.90 3.62
CA ALA A 23 2.11 6.61 3.01
C ALA A 23 3.21 6.22 2.02
N VAL A 24 3.52 4.92 1.93
CA VAL A 24 4.59 4.40 1.07
C VAL A 24 4.08 3.23 0.25
N PRO A 25 4.11 3.29 -1.10
CA PRO A 25 3.78 2.13 -1.91
C PRO A 25 4.95 1.14 -1.93
N ILE A 26 4.67 -0.12 -1.56
CA ILE A 26 5.63 -1.22 -1.58
C ILE A 26 5.16 -2.25 -2.62
N GLY A 27 6.00 -2.53 -3.61
CA GLY A 27 5.76 -3.56 -4.63
C GLY A 27 6.69 -4.78 -4.52
N ALA A 28 7.63 -4.77 -3.58
CA ALA A 28 8.56 -5.87 -3.35
C ALA A 28 8.21 -6.56 -2.03
N PHE A 29 7.44 -7.65 -2.12
CA PHE A 29 7.05 -8.51 -1.00
C PHE A 29 6.84 -9.94 -1.50
N SER A 30 6.59 -10.88 -0.59
CA SER A 30 6.22 -12.26 -0.92
C SER A 30 4.71 -12.36 -1.12
N ASP A 31 4.27 -12.52 -2.36
CA ASP A 31 2.84 -12.64 -2.69
C ASP A 31 2.18 -13.80 -1.93
N GLU A 32 2.90 -14.93 -1.81
CA GLU A 32 2.41 -16.12 -1.11
C GLU A 32 2.24 -15.86 0.39
N ASP A 33 3.21 -15.22 1.03
CA ASP A 33 3.11 -14.92 2.46
C ASP A 33 2.01 -13.89 2.74
N VAL A 34 1.90 -12.85 1.91
CA VAL A 34 0.85 -11.83 2.04
C VAL A 34 -0.53 -12.46 1.83
N ALA A 35 -0.71 -13.26 0.78
CA ALA A 35 -1.97 -13.94 0.51
C ALA A 35 -2.37 -14.87 1.66
N ARG A 36 -1.40 -15.62 2.21
CA ARG A 36 -1.61 -16.51 3.36
C ARG A 36 -1.98 -15.74 4.63
N VAL A 37 -1.28 -14.65 4.94
CA VAL A 37 -1.52 -13.84 6.15
C VAL A 37 -2.87 -13.14 6.08
N LEU A 38 -3.27 -12.64 4.91
CA LEU A 38 -4.54 -11.95 4.71
C LEU A 38 -5.71 -12.89 4.40
N GLY A 39 -5.45 -14.18 4.15
CA GLY A 39 -6.49 -15.16 3.81
C GLY A 39 -7.13 -14.91 2.45
N LEU A 40 -6.36 -14.44 1.47
CA LEU A 40 -6.85 -14.09 0.13
C LEU A 40 -7.29 -15.34 -0.64
N ASP A 41 -8.36 -15.21 -1.42
CA ASP A 41 -8.84 -16.27 -2.30
C ASP A 41 -7.91 -16.45 -3.51
N ARG A 42 -8.01 -17.61 -4.20
CA ARG A 42 -7.17 -17.94 -5.37
C ARG A 42 -7.19 -16.92 -6.52
N GLY A 43 -8.20 -16.05 -6.58
CA GLY A 43 -8.35 -15.01 -7.60
C GLY A 43 -7.82 -13.64 -7.18
N GLU A 44 -7.41 -13.48 -5.92
CA GLU A 44 -6.99 -12.21 -5.34
C GLU A 44 -5.46 -12.18 -5.26
N ILE A 45 -4.85 -11.34 -6.11
CA ILE A 45 -3.40 -11.23 -6.20
C ILE A 45 -3.00 -9.88 -5.58
N PRO A 46 -2.18 -9.86 -4.51
CA PRO A 46 -1.70 -8.62 -3.92
C PRO A 46 -0.77 -7.89 -4.90
N LEU A 47 -1.08 -6.64 -5.24
CA LEU A 47 -0.27 -5.81 -6.15
C LEU A 47 0.58 -4.77 -5.42
N TYR A 48 0.06 -4.24 -4.32
CA TYR A 48 0.73 -3.24 -3.49
C TYR A 48 0.41 -3.48 -2.02
N LEU A 49 1.39 -3.23 -1.17
CA LEU A 49 1.17 -2.89 0.23
C LEU A 49 1.40 -1.40 0.40
N ILE A 50 0.46 -0.70 1.05
CA ILE A 50 0.57 0.74 1.29
C ILE A 50 0.40 0.99 2.79
N PRO A 51 1.47 0.93 3.60
CA PRO A 51 1.42 1.39 4.98
C PRO A 51 1.05 2.87 5.01
N VAL A 52 0.17 3.24 5.93
CA VAL A 52 -0.27 4.63 6.16
C VAL A 52 -0.17 4.91 7.65
N GLY A 53 0.36 6.07 8.03
CA GLY A 53 0.50 6.44 9.43
C GLY A 53 0.97 7.88 9.60
N HIS A 54 1.17 8.28 10.85
CA HIS A 54 1.82 9.56 11.12
C HIS A 54 3.29 9.47 10.68
N PRO A 55 3.84 10.54 10.07
CA PRO A 55 5.27 10.63 9.84
C PRO A 55 6.02 10.38 11.15
N ALA A 56 7.15 9.67 11.07
CA ALA A 56 8.05 9.63 12.23
C ALA A 56 8.40 11.08 12.60
N GLU A 57 8.47 11.37 13.91
CA GLU A 57 9.02 12.65 14.34
C GLU A 57 10.41 12.82 13.71
N ASP A 58 10.72 14.04 13.27
CA ASP A 58 12.05 14.35 12.74
C ASP A 58 13.09 13.85 13.75
N ALA A 59 13.85 12.83 13.36
CA ALA A 59 15.07 12.47 14.05
C ALA A 59 16.07 13.59 13.75
N GLY A 60 15.96 14.68 14.51
CA GLY A 60 16.87 15.83 14.43
C GLY A 60 18.34 15.44 14.58
#